data_AF-A0A1M3HCT8-F1
#
_entry.id   AF-A0A1M3HCT8-F1
#
_cell.length_a   1.000
_cell.length_b   1.000
_cell.length_c   1.000
_cell.angle_alpha   90.00
_cell.angle_beta   90.00
_cell.angle_gamma   90.00
#
_symmetry.space_group_name_H-M   'P 1'
#
loop_
_entity.id
_entity.type
_entity.pdbx_description
1 polymer ?
#
loop_
_entity_poly.entity_id
_entity_poly.type
_entity_poly.pdbx_seq_one_letter_code
_entity_poly.pdbx_strand_id
1 'polypeptide(L)' 'MQLLMKTPFVSGTILPDKLRIYAIEGIQFHGMWLPQDHPLAYEASERYHLKYPFALAIAGEVFTIQLQEIKMSKKIKVL' A
#
# COMPACT_ATOMS: atom_id res chain seq x y z
N MET A 1 -14.68 -2.73 -9.07
CA MET A 1 -14.84 -2.53 -7.61
C MET A 1 -15.65 -3.62 -6.87
N GLN A 2 -16.07 -4.74 -7.48
CA GLN A 2 -16.91 -5.74 -6.77
C GLN A 2 -16.14 -6.72 -5.88
N LEU A 3 -14.84 -6.90 -6.09
CA LEU A 3 -14.05 -7.90 -5.35
C LEU A 3 -13.67 -7.41 -3.93
N LEU A 4 -13.29 -6.14 -3.80
CA LEU A 4 -12.89 -5.53 -2.52
C LEU A 4 -14.03 -5.44 -1.51
N MET A 5 -15.27 -5.35 -1.98
CA MET A 5 -16.46 -5.31 -1.12
C MET A 5 -16.83 -6.69 -0.53
N LYS A 6 -16.30 -7.78 -1.09
CA LYS A 6 -16.61 -9.15 -0.64
C LYS A 6 -15.60 -9.68 0.37
N THR A 7 -14.33 -9.28 0.24
CA THR A 7 -13.25 -9.73 1.12
C THR A 7 -12.35 -8.56 1.45
N PRO A 8 -12.36 -8.04 2.68
CA PRO A 8 -11.56 -6.88 3.05
C PRO A 8 -10.08 -7.22 3.20
N PHE A 9 -9.70 -8.49 3.28
CA PHE A 9 -8.31 -8.90 3.47
C PHE A 9 -7.50 -8.78 2.19
N VAL A 10 -6.29 -8.24 2.30
CA VAL A 10 -5.32 -8.12 1.20
C VAL A 10 -3.92 -8.43 1.64
N SER A 11 -3.13 -8.85 0.65
CA SER A 11 -1.69 -8.99 0.78
C SER A 11 -1.00 -8.25 -0.36
N GLY A 12 0.17 -7.67 -0.08
CA GLY A 12 0.92 -6.90 -1.06
C GLY A 12 2.42 -6.89 -0.78
N THR A 13 3.18 -6.27 -1.68
CA THR A 13 4.63 -6.07 -1.53
C THR A 13 5.00 -4.63 -1.85
N ILE A 14 5.72 -3.98 -0.94
CA ILE A 14 6.34 -2.67 -1.13
C ILE A 14 7.80 -2.91 -1.49
N LEU A 15 8.18 -2.47 -2.70
CA LEU A 15 9.55 -2.54 -3.19
C LEU A 15 10.27 -1.21 -2.98
N PRO A 16 11.60 -1.20 -2.82
CA PRO A 16 12.37 0.02 -2.85
C PRO A 16 12.25 0.69 -4.22
N ASP A 17 12.22 2.02 -4.20
CA ASP A 17 12.15 2.85 -5.41
C ASP A 17 13.33 2.60 -6.38
N LYS A 18 14.51 2.30 -5.82
CA LYS A 18 15.69 1.89 -6.59
C LYS A 18 15.91 0.39 -6.40
N LEU A 19 15.63 -0.38 -7.45
CA LEU A 19 15.95 -1.80 -7.49
C LEU A 19 17.47 -2.00 -7.48
N ARG A 20 17.97 -2.68 -6.46
CA ARG A 20 19.35 -3.16 -6.43
C ARG A 20 19.39 -4.50 -7.15
N ILE A 21 20.04 -4.56 -8.31
CA ILE A 21 20.05 -5.74 -9.21
C ILE A 21 20.43 -7.05 -8.47
N TYR A 22 21.26 -6.95 -7.43
CA TYR A 22 21.77 -8.10 -6.65
C TYR A 22 21.04 -8.37 -5.33
N ALA A 23 20.05 -7.56 -4.96
CA ALA A 23 19.30 -7.72 -3.72
C ALA A 23 17.80 -7.70 -3.99
N ILE A 24 17.13 -8.81 -3.63
CA ILE A 24 15.67 -8.80 -3.51
C ILE A 24 15.39 -8.31 -2.09
N GLU A 25 15.14 -7.01 -1.96
CA GLU A 25 14.72 -6.38 -0.71
C GLU A 25 13.31 -5.79 -0.88
N GLY A 26 12.46 -5.95 0.13
CA GLY A 26 11.10 -5.42 0.12
C GLY A 26 10.32 -5.80 1.36
N ILE A 27 9.15 -5.19 1.53
CA ILE A 27 8.23 -5.47 2.64
C ILE A 27 7.00 -6.13 2.06
N GLN A 28 6.78 -7.39 2.43
CA GLN A 28 5.50 -8.05 2.20
C GLN A 28 4.57 -7.70 3.35
N PHE A 29 3.28 -7.53 3.07
CA PHE A 29 2.30 -7.26 4.11
C PHE A 29 1.04 -8.07 3.92
N HIS A 30 0.35 -8.29 5.03
CA HIS A 30 -1.04 -8.70 5.11
C HIS A 30 -1.82 -7.65 5.89
N GLY A 31 -3.03 -7.35 5.44
CA GLY A 31 -3.87 -6.33 6.06
C GLY A 31 -5.29 -6.37 5.57
N MET A 32 -6.03 -5.30 5.88
CA MET A 32 -7.41 -5.15 5.46
C MET A 32 -7.69 -3.76 4.90
N TRP A 33 -8.56 -3.68 3.89
CA TRP A 33 -9.13 -2.42 3.43
C TRP A 33 -9.99 -1.82 4.52
N LEU A 34 -9.83 -0.52 4.73
CA LEU A 34 -10.74 0.26 5.54
C LEU A 34 -11.76 0.94 4.62
N PRO A 35 -13.06 0.89 4.98
CA PRO A 35 -14.08 1.75 4.38
C PRO A 35 -13.68 3.22 4.47
N GLN A 36 -14.14 4.04 3.52
CA GLN A 36 -13.79 5.46 3.46
C GLN A 36 -14.31 6.26 4.67
N ASP A 37 -15.43 5.83 5.25
CA ASP A 37 -16.04 6.39 6.46
C ASP A 37 -15.39 5.89 7.76
N HIS A 38 -14.42 4.98 7.68
CA HIS A 38 -13.69 4.50 8.85
C HIS A 38 -12.87 5.66 9.47
N PRO A 39 -12.86 5.84 10.80
CA PRO A 39 -12.15 6.95 11.45
C PRO A 39 -10.66 7.06 11.08
N LEU A 40 -9.99 5.92 10.88
CA LEU A 40 -8.58 5.87 10.46
C LEU A 40 -8.33 6.19 8.97
N ALA A 41 -9.38 6.23 8.15
CA ALA A 41 -9.31 6.52 6.71
C ALA A 41 -9.81 7.92 6.35
N TYR A 42 -10.52 8.60 7.26
CA TYR A 42 -11.21 9.88 7.04
C TYR A 42 -10.32 10.95 6.37
N GLU A 43 -9.09 11.13 6.85
CA GLU A 43 -8.16 12.15 6.32
C GLU A 43 -7.20 11.61 5.24
N ALA A 44 -7.31 10.34 4.86
CA ALA A 44 -6.31 9.70 3.99
C ALA A 44 -6.24 10.37 2.60
N SER A 45 -7.39 10.71 2.03
CA SER A 45 -7.46 11.38 0.72
C SER A 45 -6.86 12.78 0.76
N GLU A 46 -7.21 13.59 1.77
CA GLU A 46 -6.67 14.94 1.93
C GLU A 46 -5.14 14.90 2.09
N ARG A 47 -4.64 14.07 3.01
CA ARG A 47 -3.20 13.92 3.27
C ARG A 47 -2.44 13.43 2.04
N TYR A 48 -3.03 12.52 1.26
CA TYR A 48 -2.43 12.03 0.01
C TYR A 48 -2.28 13.15 -1.02
N HIS A 49 -3.33 13.92 -1.27
CA HIS A 49 -3.30 15.00 -2.27
C HIS A 49 -2.45 16.20 -1.83
N LEU A 50 -2.36 16.50 -0.53
CA LEU A 50 -1.40 17.49 0.00
C LEU A 50 0.05 17.06 -0.28
N LYS A 51 0.36 15.76 -0.15
CA LYS A 51 1.70 15.22 -0.44
C LYS A 51 1.98 15.08 -1.93
N TYR A 52 0.95 14.79 -2.74
CA TYR A 52 1.05 14.56 -4.17
C TYR A 52 0.02 15.41 -4.95
N PRO A 53 0.20 16.74 -5.08
CA PRO A 53 -0.80 17.63 -5.66
C PRO A 53 -1.20 17.28 -7.10
N PHE A 54 -0.25 16.76 -7.89
CA PHE A 54 -0.52 16.34 -9.26
C PHE A 54 -1.48 15.15 -9.38
N ALA A 55 -1.66 14.36 -8.31
CA ALA A 55 -2.60 13.25 -8.31
C ALA A 55 -4.07 13.71 -8.41
N LEU A 56 -4.38 14.97 -8.07
CA LEU A 56 -5.72 15.55 -8.22
C LEU A 56 -6.21 15.56 -9.68
N ALA A 57 -5.30 15.60 -10.64
CA ALA A 57 -5.62 15.58 -12.07
C ALA A 57 -5.90 14.17 -12.61
N ILE A 58 -5.69 13.13 -11.80
CA ILE A 58 -5.85 11.72 -12.19
C ILE A 58 -7.16 11.20 -11.60
N ALA A 59 -8.06 10.70 -12.43
CA ALA A 59 -9.29 10.08 -11.96
C ALA A 59 -8.96 8.81 -11.16
N GLY A 60 -9.34 8.78 -9.88
CA GLY A 60 -9.09 7.66 -8.99
C GLY A 60 -9.61 7.90 -7.58
N GLU A 61 -9.57 6.85 -6.77
CA GLU A 61 -9.96 6.88 -5.36
C GLU A 61 -8.75 6.55 -4.49
N VAL A 62 -8.64 7.25 -3.36
CA VAL A 62 -7.63 6.94 -2.34
C VAL A 62 -8.21 5.92 -1.38
N PHE A 63 -7.45 4.87 -1.12
CA PHE A 63 -7.85 3.82 -0.21
C PHE A 63 -6.85 3.63 0.91
N THR A 64 -7.32 3.12 2.04
CA THR A 64 -6.51 2.85 3.23
C THR A 64 -6.47 1.36 3.52
N ILE A 65 -5.25 0.84 3.71
CA ILE A 65 -5.02 -0.53 4.19
C ILE A 65 -4.52 -0.44 5.63
N GLN A 66 -5.26 -1.05 6.56
CA GLN A 66 -4.76 -1.30 7.90
C GLN A 66 -3.85 -2.52 7.87
N LEU A 67 -2.57 -2.32 8.18
CA LEU A 67 -1.60 -3.40 8.26
C LEU A 67 -1.87 -4.26 9.49
N GLN A 68 -1.94 -5.57 9.30
CA GLN A 68 -2.06 -6.55 10.38
C GLN A 68 -0.74 -7.27 10.62
N GLU A 69 -0.03 -7.60 9.54
CA GLU A 69 1.28 -8.24 9.62
C GLU A 69 2.20 -7.69 8.53
N ILE A 70 3.48 -7.55 8.86
CA ILE A 70 4.53 -7.21 7.91
C ILE A 70 5.63 -8.27 7.97
N LYS A 71 6.15 -8.64 6.80
CA LYS A 71 7.30 -9.51 6.65
C LYS A 71 8.35 -8.80 5.81
N MET A 72 9.51 -8.56 6.40
CA MET A 72 10.66 -8.06 5.67
C MET A 72 11.30 -9.21 4.88
N SER A 73 11.42 -9.04 3.57
CA SER A 73 12.13 -9.96 2.69
C SER A 73 13.45 -9.35 2.30
N LYS A 74 14.54 -10.03 2.63
CA LYS A 74 15.90 -9.67 2.23
C LYS A 74 16.61 -10.92 1.73
N LYS A 75 16.88 -11.00 0.44
CA LYS A 75 17.78 -11.99 -0.15
C LYS A 75 18.97 -11.28 -0.78
N ILE A 76 20.14 -11.56 -0.22
CA ILE A 76 21.43 -11.21 -0.83
C ILE A 76 21.85 -12.43 -1.64
N LYS A 77 22.00 -12.30 -2.97
CA LYS A 77 22.75 -13.31 -3.73
C LYS A 77 24.22 -13.08 -3.43
N VAL A 78 24.84 -14.01 -2.72
CA VAL A 78 26.30 -14.09 -2.60
C VAL A 78 26.79 -14.75 -3.89
N LEU A 79 27.59 -14.01 -4.68
CA LEU A 79 28.37 -14.53 -5.80
C LEU A 79 29.75 -14.97 -5.30
#